data_AF-A0A932JKM3-F1
#
_entry.id   AF-A0A932JKM3-F1
#
_cell.length_a   1.000
_cell.length_b   1.000
_cell.length_c   1.000
_cell.angle_alpha   90.00
_cell.angle_beta   90.00
_cell.angle_gamma   90.00
#
_symmetry.space_group_name_H-M   'P 1'
#
loop_
_entity.id
_entity.type
_entity.pdbx_description
1 polymer ?
#
loop_
_entity_poly.entity_id
_entity_poly.type
_entity_poly.pdbx_seq_one_letter_code
_entity_poly.pdbx_strand_id
1 'polypeptide(L)'
;MKIRDLKNNLEQNLNKVRANKYVNSISHWIKKIFDSEKGQYNTNDFNEINTLENLAGIGIVSLTKSPADEVIAELTPEGKELHKDFIAHGYYL
;
A
#
# COMPACT_ATOMS: atom_id res chain seq x y z
N MET A 1 8.51 -6.21 -5.10
CA MET A 1 9.28 -4.96 -4.86
C MET A 1 9.89 -4.97 -3.47
N LYS A 2 11.12 -4.47 -3.26
CA LYS A 2 11.75 -4.37 -1.91
C LYS A 2 11.55 -3.00 -1.28
N ILE A 3 11.62 -2.90 0.05
CA ILE A 3 11.51 -1.64 0.82
C ILE A 3 12.55 -0.63 0.36
N ARG A 4 13.76 -1.07 0.01
CA ARG A 4 14.82 -0.18 -0.49
C ARG A 4 14.40 0.51 -1.79
N ASP A 5 13.78 -0.23 -2.70
CA ASP A 5 13.35 0.31 -4.00
C ASP A 5 12.16 1.26 -3.81
N LEU A 6 11.25 0.94 -2.88
CA LEU A 6 10.18 1.84 -2.45
C LEU A 6 10.73 3.14 -1.86
N LYS A 7 11.70 3.06 -0.94
CA LYS A 7 12.35 4.24 -0.34
C LYS A 7 13.01 5.10 -1.40
N ASN A 8 13.74 4.50 -2.33
CA ASN A 8 14.39 5.22 -3.42
C ASN A 8 13.37 5.95 -4.30
N ASN A 9 12.26 5.31 -4.69
CA ASN A 9 11.20 5.95 -5.46
C ASN A 9 10.53 7.12 -4.70
N LEU A 10 10.33 6.96 -3.39
CA LEU A 10 9.77 8.02 -2.54
C LEU A 10 10.76 9.18 -2.36
N GLU A 11 12.05 8.89 -2.13
CA GLU A 11 13.10 9.90 -1.95
C GLU A 11 13.41 10.69 -3.23
N GLN A 12 13.15 10.14 -4.42
CA GLN A 12 13.28 10.89 -5.67
C GLN A 12 12.19 11.96 -5.85
N ASN A 13 11.02 11.75 -5.25
CA ASN A 13 9.86 12.64 -5.36
C ASN A 13 9.59 13.45 -4.08
N LEU A 14 10.20 13.07 -2.96
CA LEU A 14 9.97 13.61 -1.62
C LEU A 14 11.30 13.71 -0.85
N ASN A 15 11.37 14.56 0.17
CA ASN A 15 12.53 14.55 1.07
C ASN A 15 12.58 13.28 1.95
N LYS A 16 13.78 12.93 2.45
CA LYS A 16 14.06 11.70 3.22
C LYS A 16 13.15 11.49 4.44
N VAL A 17 12.82 12.57 5.15
CA VAL A 17 11.93 12.53 6.33
C VAL A 17 10.50 12.17 5.92
N ARG A 18 9.99 12.76 4.83
CA ARG A 18 8.68 12.42 4.28
C ARG A 18 8.67 10.99 3.74
N ALA A 19 9.71 10.56 3.03
CA ALA A 19 9.82 9.20 2.50
C ALA A 19 9.64 8.14 3.60
N ASN A 20 10.33 8.26 4.74
CA ASN A 20 10.14 7.33 5.87
C ASN A 20 8.71 7.35 6.45
N LYS A 21 8.08 8.53 6.57
CA LYS A 21 6.68 8.62 7.02
C LYS A 21 5.72 7.93 6.05
N TYR A 22 5.96 8.09 4.75
CA TYR A 22 5.20 7.40 3.71
C TYR A 22 5.40 5.88 3.77
N VAL A 23 6.62 5.40 3.99
CA VAL A 23 6.89 3.96 4.14
C VAL A 23 6.09 3.32 5.29
N ASN A 24 6.00 3.99 6.44
CA ASN A 24 5.18 3.49 7.56
C ASN A 24 3.67 3.51 7.24
N SER A 25 3.21 4.53 6.50
CA SER A 25 1.83 4.57 6.03
C SER A 25 1.55 3.41 5.07
N ILE A 26 2.45 3.19 4.10
CA ILE A 26 2.35 2.13 3.11
C ILE A 26 2.38 0.76 3.80
N SER A 27 3.26 0.54 4.77
CA SER A 27 3.28 -0.72 5.51
C SER A 27 1.95 -0.97 6.20
N HIS A 28 1.39 0.03 6.88
CA HIS A 28 0.07 -0.05 7.52
C HIS A 28 -1.03 -0.41 6.53
N TRP A 29 -1.10 0.25 5.37
CA TRP A 29 -2.09 -0.04 4.34
C TRP A 29 -1.94 -1.44 3.74
N ILE A 30 -0.72 -1.87 3.45
CA ILE A 30 -0.46 -3.22 2.95
C ILE A 30 -0.92 -4.26 3.97
N LYS A 31 -0.63 -4.06 5.26
CA LYS A 31 -1.09 -4.95 6.32
C LYS A 31 -2.61 -4.96 6.42
N LYS A 32 -3.25 -3.79 6.37
CA LYS A 32 -4.71 -3.65 6.39
C LYS A 32 -5.37 -4.44 5.25
N ILE A 33 -4.84 -4.33 4.03
CA ILE A 33 -5.35 -5.09 2.87
C ILE A 33 -5.08 -6.59 3.02
N PHE A 34 -3.88 -6.96 3.49
CA PHE A 34 -3.51 -8.36 3.69
C PHE A 34 -4.38 -9.06 4.75
N ASP A 35 -4.67 -8.36 5.85
CA ASP A 35 -5.46 -8.86 6.98
C ASP A 35 -6.98 -8.81 6.70
N SER A 36 -7.40 -8.19 5.59
CA SER A 36 -8.82 -8.12 5.20
C SER A 36 -9.35 -9.47 4.74
N GLU A 37 -10.67 -9.67 4.85
CA GLU A 37 -11.31 -10.91 4.39
C GLU A 37 -10.95 -11.18 2.92
N LYS A 38 -10.43 -12.39 2.66
CA LYS A 38 -10.00 -12.85 1.33
C LYS A 38 -8.84 -12.03 0.71
N GLY A 39 -8.15 -11.19 1.48
CA GLY A 39 -7.10 -10.31 0.97
C GLY A 39 -7.62 -9.16 0.11
N GLN A 40 -8.90 -8.82 0.26
CA GLN A 40 -9.60 -7.75 -0.45
C GLN A 40 -10.05 -6.71 0.56
N TYR A 41 -9.58 -5.46 0.41
CA TYR A 41 -10.04 -4.35 1.23
C TYR A 41 -11.12 -3.56 0.48
N ASN A 42 -12.34 -3.52 1.02
CA ASN A 42 -13.43 -2.74 0.45
C ASN A 42 -13.63 -1.44 1.25
N THR A 43 -13.72 -0.31 0.56
CA THR A 43 -14.02 0.98 1.18
C THR A 43 -14.79 1.89 0.24
N ASN A 44 -15.63 2.75 0.82
CA ASN A 44 -16.28 3.88 0.16
C ASN A 44 -15.79 5.23 0.71
N ASP A 45 -14.80 5.23 1.61
CA ASP A 45 -14.25 6.46 2.17
C ASP A 45 -13.30 7.14 1.18
N PHE A 46 -13.57 8.40 0.87
CA PHE A 46 -12.82 9.17 -0.11
C PHE A 46 -11.32 9.31 0.22
N ASN A 47 -10.96 9.47 1.50
CA ASN A 47 -9.57 9.61 1.91
C ASN A 47 -8.81 8.29 1.78
N GLU A 48 -9.48 7.19 2.11
CA GLU A 48 -8.92 5.85 1.92
C GLU A 48 -8.76 5.54 0.43
N ILE A 49 -9.78 5.83 -0.40
CA ILE A 49 -9.74 5.66 -1.85
C ILE A 49 -8.55 6.42 -2.45
N ASN A 50 -8.37 7.69 -2.11
CA ASN A 50 -7.24 8.47 -2.61
C ASN A 50 -5.89 7.84 -2.21
N THR A 51 -5.80 7.27 -1.00
CA THR A 51 -4.58 6.57 -0.57
C THR A 51 -4.35 5.29 -1.38
N LEU A 52 -5.40 4.51 -1.61
CA LEU A 52 -5.38 3.30 -2.42
C LEU A 52 -5.03 3.59 -3.89
N GLU A 53 -5.54 4.69 -4.47
CA GLU A 53 -5.19 5.15 -5.83
C GLU A 53 -3.70 5.52 -5.91
N ASN A 54 -3.14 6.17 -4.89
CA ASN A 54 -1.69 6.41 -4.82
C ASN A 54 -0.88 5.12 -4.75
N LEU A 55 -1.33 4.12 -3.97
CA LEU A 55 -0.68 2.81 -3.87
C LEU A 55 -0.77 2.02 -5.19
N ALA A 56 -1.87 2.19 -5.93
CA ALA A 56 -2.02 1.62 -7.26
C ALA A 56 -1.11 2.28 -8.29
N GLY A 57 -0.94 3.61 -8.20
CA GLY A 57 0.00 4.37 -9.05
C GLY A 57 1.45 3.91 -8.92
N ILE A 58 1.84 3.32 -7.79
CA ILE A 58 3.18 2.74 -7.57
C ILE A 58 3.20 1.20 -7.67
N GLY A 59 2.11 0.58 -8.14
CA GLY A 59 2.04 -0.85 -8.45
C GLY A 59 2.00 -1.79 -7.24
N ILE A 60 1.65 -1.29 -6.04
CA ILE A 60 1.53 -2.11 -4.82
C ILE A 60 0.14 -2.74 -4.70
N VAL A 61 -0.88 -2.03 -5.19
CA VAL A 61 -2.29 -2.39 -5.05
C VAL A 61 -2.96 -2.37 -6.43
N SER A 62 -3.87 -3.30 -6.67
CA SER A 62 -4.83 -3.27 -7.78
C SER A 62 -6.18 -2.78 -7.26
N LEU A 63 -6.85 -1.91 -8.00
CA LEU A 63 -8.16 -1.37 -7.62
C LEU A 63 -9.24 -1.82 -8.60
N THR A 64 -10.36 -2.28 -8.06
CA THR A 64 -11.58 -2.57 -8.79
C THR A 64 -12.67 -1.65 -8.28
N LYS A 65 -13.26 -0.84 -9.17
CA LYS A 65 -14.40 0.02 -8.82
C LYS A 65 -15.68 -0.80 -8.95
N SER A 66 -16.45 -0.86 -7.88
CA SER A 66 -17.76 -1.48 -7.84
C SER A 66 -18.83 -0.45 -8.25
N PRO A 67 -19.96 -0.88 -8.81
CA PRO A 67 -21.06 0.01 -9.21
C PRO A 67 -21.75 0.74 -8.04
N ALA A 68 -21.43 0.41 -6.80
CA ALA A 68 -21.96 1.02 -5.59
C ALA A 68 -21.07 2.16 -5.02
N ASP A 69 -20.22 2.77 -5.86
CA ASP A 69 -19.17 3.75 -5.45
C ASP A 69 -18.16 3.21 -4.42
N GLU A 70 -18.07 1.88 -4.34
CA GLU A 70 -17.11 1.17 -3.51
C GLU A 70 -15.84 0.85 -4.31
N VAL A 71 -14.68 0.92 -3.65
CA VAL A 71 -13.39 0.52 -4.21
C VAL A 71 -12.91 -0.73 -3.48
N ILE A 72 -12.65 -1.78 -4.26
CA ILE A 72 -12.03 -3.01 -3.80
C ILE A 72 -10.55 -2.94 -4.14
N ALA A 73 -9.71 -3.00 -3.11
CA ALA A 73 -8.27 -2.99 -3.21
C ALA A 73 -7.67 -4.37 -2.90
N GLU A 74 -6.74 -4.81 -3.74
CA GLU A 74 -6.02 -6.07 -3.59
C GLU A 74 -4.51 -5.86 -3.72
N LEU A 75 -3.71 -6.61 -2.97
CA LEU A 75 -2.26 -6.56 -3.14
C LEU A 75 -1.85 -7.23 -4.46
N THR A 76 -1.07 -6.50 -5.26
CA THR A 76 -0.37 -7.05 -6.42
C THR A 76 0.70 -8.07 -5.98
N PRO A 77 1.26 -8.89 -6.90
CA PRO A 77 2.42 -9.72 -6.59
C PRO A 77 3.56 -8.91 -5.95
N GLU A 78 3.83 -7.70 -6.46
CA GLU A 78 4.84 -6.78 -5.96
C GLU A 78 4.53 -6.29 -4.55
N GLY A 79 3.26 -5.98 -4.25
CA GLY A 79 2.78 -5.59 -2.93
C GLY A 79 2.87 -6.73 -1.91
N LYS A 80 2.61 -7.97 -2.32
CA LYS A 80 2.78 -9.17 -1.48
C LYS A 80 4.25 -9.44 -1.15
N GLU A 81 5.17 -9.24 -2.09
CA GLU A 81 6.60 -9.31 -1.80
C GLU A 81 7.03 -8.21 -0.82
N LEU A 82 6.54 -7.00 -1.03
CA LEU A 82 6.83 -5.86 -0.16
C LEU A 82 6.29 -6.11 1.27
N HIS A 83 5.11 -6.71 1.41
CA HIS A 83 4.58 -7.16 2.71
C HIS A 83 5.54 -8.11 3.43
N LYS A 84 6.06 -9.12 2.73
CA LYS A 84 7.05 -10.06 3.31
C LYS A 84 8.32 -9.33 3.75
N ASP A 85 8.77 -8.37 2.95
CA ASP A 85 9.95 -7.57 3.27
C ASP A 85 9.70 -6.68 4.52
N PHE A 86 8.49 -6.13 4.66
CA PHE A 86 8.10 -5.36 5.84
C PHE A 86 8.06 -6.19 7.12
N ILE A 87 7.59 -7.44 7.04
CA ILE A 87 7.66 -8.40 8.15
C ILE A 87 9.11 -8.66 8.52
N ALA A 88 9.96 -8.96 7.54
CA ALA A 88 11.37 -9.28 7.76
C ALA A 88 12.16 -8.12 8.43
N HIS A 89 11.75 -6.88 8.17
CA HIS A 89 12.38 -5.68 8.74
C HIS A 89 11.66 -5.12 9.99
N GLY A 90 10.62 -5.80 10.51
CA GLY A 90 9.97 -5.42 11.76
C GLY A 90 9.08 -4.18 11.69
N TYR A 91 8.56 -3.80 10.52
CA TYR A 91 7.65 -2.63 10.38
C TYR A 91 6.25 -2.85 10.95
N TYR A 92 5.98 -4.05 11.50
CA TYR A 92 4.69 -4.47 12.04
C TYR A 92 4.75 -4.84 13.54
N LEU A 93 5.90 -4.62 14.17
CA LEU A 93 6.15 -4.73 15.61
C LEU A 93 6.01 -3.36 16.28
#